data_AF-A0A257KZG2-F1
#
_entry.id   AF-A0A257KZG2-F1
#
_cell.length_a   1.000
_cell.length_b   1.000
_cell.length_c   1.000
_cell.angle_alpha   90.00
_cell.angle_beta   90.00
_cell.angle_gamma   90.00
#
_symmetry.space_group_name_H-M   'P 1'
#
loop_
_entity.id
_entity.type
_entity.pdbx_description
1 polymer ?
#
loop_
_entity_poly.entity_id
_entity_poly.type
_entity_poly.pdbx_seq_one_letter_code
_entity_poly.pdbx_strand_id
1 'polypeptide(L)'
;MEPVFMVLAQSAATAAVLAIDSKKGLHELNVTKLQEILKSNPLADGSLPEILIDNSYNGQFSVLGEHIIMKKQYGRYGKDYVKINSNGQATFSTIVSNAGKYNLQVYFPKSENNSKNVKIIVKIGNQIIEKQFEIDANENDWYNYGEIEIASGEKVSVTLSSLSDAGFIADAILFVPIK
;
A
#
# COMPACT_ATOMS: atom_id res chain seq x y z
N MET A 1 6.57 19.42 -4.54
CA MET A 1 6.82 19.59 -3.09
C MET A 1 7.49 18.31 -2.63
N GLU A 2 8.68 18.34 -2.03
CA GLU A 2 9.32 17.08 -1.63
C GLU A 2 8.56 16.45 -0.44
N PRO A 3 8.40 15.11 -0.42
CA PRO A 3 7.62 14.42 0.63
C PRO A 3 8.04 14.74 2.06
N VAL A 4 9.34 14.99 2.28
CA VAL A 4 9.88 15.30 3.61
C VAL A 4 9.40 16.64 4.16
N PHE A 5 9.20 17.66 3.31
CA PHE A 5 8.69 18.96 3.75
C PHE A 5 7.20 18.89 4.08
N MET A 6 6.44 18.03 3.40
CA MET A 6 5.01 17.83 3.66
C MET A 6 4.78 17.17 5.03
N VAL A 7 5.53 16.12 5.36
CA VAL A 7 5.43 15.44 6.67
C VAL A 7 5.88 16.35 7.81
N LEU A 8 6.95 17.14 7.62
CA LEU A 8 7.40 18.10 8.61
C LEU A 8 6.33 19.17 8.89
N ALA A 9 5.74 19.74 7.83
CA ALA A 9 4.70 20.74 7.96
C ALA A 9 3.48 20.20 8.72
N GLN A 10 3.01 19.00 8.39
CA GLN A 10 1.89 18.36 9.08
C GLN A 10 2.21 18.09 10.56
N SER A 11 3.40 17.56 10.84
CA SER A 11 3.82 17.26 12.21
C SER A 11 3.90 18.54 13.05
N ALA A 12 4.47 19.61 12.49
CA ALA A 12 4.57 20.91 13.14
C ALA A 12 3.19 21.54 13.37
N ALA A 13 2.29 21.51 12.38
CA ALA A 13 0.93 22.03 12.50
C ALA A 13 0.14 21.27 13.57
N THR A 14 0.21 19.95 13.59
CA THR A 14 -0.46 19.11 14.58
C THR A 14 0.05 19.39 15.99
N ALA A 15 1.37 19.56 16.16
CA ALA A 15 1.97 19.94 17.43
C ALA A 15 1.51 21.33 17.90
N ALA A 16 1.44 22.31 17.00
CA ALA A 16 0.98 23.65 17.31
C ALA A 16 -0.49 23.67 17.77
N VAL A 17 -1.37 22.96 17.07
CA VAL A 17 -2.79 22.80 17.48
C VAL A 17 -2.88 22.16 18.87
N LEU A 18 -2.14 21.07 19.10
CA LEU A 18 -2.14 20.39 20.40
C LEU A 18 -1.64 21.31 21.53
N ALA A 19 -0.66 22.18 21.27
CA ALA A 19 -0.14 23.14 22.24
C ALA A 19 -1.18 24.21 22.59
N ILE A 20 -1.87 24.75 21.58
CA ILE A 20 -2.95 25.72 21.75
C ILE A 20 -4.08 25.11 22.57
N ASP A 21 -4.55 23.92 22.20
CA ASP A 21 -5.68 23.25 22.85
C ASP A 21 -5.36 22.88 24.31
N SER A 22 -4.13 22.45 24.57
CA SER A 22 -3.68 22.09 25.93
C SER A 22 -3.21 23.29 26.75
N LYS A 23 -3.12 24.49 26.16
CA LYS A 23 -2.55 25.71 26.78
C LYS A 23 -1.14 25.48 27.36
N LYS A 24 -0.31 24.73 26.63
CA LYS A 24 1.06 24.37 27.03
C LYS A 24 2.09 24.87 26.03
N GLY A 25 3.33 25.04 26.47
CA GLY A 25 4.45 25.25 25.56
C GLY A 25 4.74 24.01 24.71
N LEU A 26 5.31 24.19 23.51
CA LEU A 26 5.71 23.07 22.63
C LEU A 26 6.60 22.03 23.32
N HIS A 27 7.47 22.48 24.22
CA HIS A 27 8.40 21.63 24.97
C HIS A 27 7.72 20.79 26.06
N GLU A 28 6.46 21.07 26.39
CA GLU A 28 5.67 20.37 27.41
C GLU A 28 4.63 19.42 26.79
N LEU A 29 4.63 19.29 25.46
CA LEU A 29 3.69 18.44 24.74
C LEU A 29 3.93 16.97 25.04
N ASN A 30 2.81 16.23 25.16
CA ASN A 30 2.86 14.78 25.18
C ASN A 30 3.13 14.27 23.76
N VAL A 31 4.38 13.91 23.50
CA VAL A 31 4.84 13.40 22.20
C VAL A 31 4.10 12.11 21.80
N THR A 32 3.77 11.24 22.76
CA THR A 32 3.01 10.02 22.49
C THR A 32 1.64 10.35 21.93
N LYS A 33 0.92 11.31 22.54
CA LYS A 33 -0.38 11.77 22.04
C LYS A 33 -0.27 12.39 20.65
N LEU A 34 0.76 13.19 20.39
CA LEU A 34 1.02 13.74 19.06
C LEU A 34 1.22 12.63 18.01
N GLN A 35 2.03 11.62 18.34
CA GLN A 35 2.27 10.48 17.47
C GLN A 35 1.00 9.66 17.23
N GLU A 36 0.14 9.49 18.23
CA GLU A 36 -1.16 8.83 18.09
C GLU A 36 -2.09 9.57 17.14
N ILE A 37 -2.14 10.91 17.20
CA ILE A 37 -2.93 11.72 16.27
C ILE A 37 -2.43 11.53 14.84
N LEU A 38 -1.11 11.61 14.62
CA LEU A 38 -0.52 11.45 13.28
C LEU A 38 -0.74 10.04 12.71
N LYS A 39 -0.77 9.01 13.56
CA LYS A 39 -1.04 7.63 13.13
C LYS A 39 -2.52 7.38 12.83
N SER A 40 -3.41 7.94 13.64
CA SER A 40 -4.85 7.71 13.53
C SER A 40 -5.55 8.61 12.52
N ASN A 41 -4.99 9.79 12.24
CA ASN A 41 -5.53 10.78 11.31
C ASN A 41 -4.42 11.40 10.44
N PRO A 42 -3.73 10.60 9.61
CA PRO A 42 -2.59 11.06 8.81
C PRO A 42 -2.97 12.07 7.71
N LEU A 43 -4.24 12.22 7.36
CA LEU A 43 -4.69 13.23 6.39
C LEU A 43 -5.32 14.47 7.05
N ALA A 44 -5.39 14.49 8.39
CA ALA A 44 -6.00 15.55 9.19
C ALA A 44 -7.48 15.86 8.83
N ASP A 45 -8.17 14.98 8.12
CA ASP A 45 -9.55 15.15 7.66
C ASP A 45 -10.54 14.18 8.34
N GLY A 46 -10.04 13.35 9.27
CA GLY A 46 -10.82 12.38 10.02
C GLY A 46 -11.11 11.08 9.24
N SER A 47 -10.56 10.90 8.03
CA SER A 47 -10.65 9.61 7.34
C SER A 47 -9.87 8.54 8.09
N LEU A 48 -10.24 7.28 7.87
CA LEU A 48 -9.37 6.18 8.28
C LEU A 48 -8.00 6.32 7.60
N PRO A 49 -6.91 5.85 8.24
CA PRO A 49 -5.61 5.74 7.59
C PRO A 49 -5.66 4.76 6.42
N GLU A 50 -4.93 5.10 5.35
CA GLU A 50 -4.66 4.17 4.26
C GLU A 50 -3.80 2.99 4.76
N ILE A 51 -3.99 1.81 4.16
CA ILE A 51 -3.19 0.63 4.46
C ILE A 51 -2.29 0.36 3.26
N LEU A 52 -1.01 0.68 3.42
CA LEU A 52 0.02 0.47 2.41
C LEU A 52 0.85 -0.77 2.76
N ILE A 53 1.11 -1.62 1.77
CA ILE A 53 2.03 -2.76 1.90
C ILE A 53 2.99 -2.74 0.72
N ASP A 54 4.28 -2.64 1.01
CA ASP A 54 5.39 -2.70 0.06
C ASP A 54 6.02 -4.10 0.11
N ASN A 55 6.59 -4.56 -1.01
CA ASN A 55 7.27 -5.86 -1.13
C ASN A 55 8.42 -6.08 -0.14
N SER A 56 8.94 -5.02 0.48
CA SER A 56 9.99 -5.05 1.48
C SER A 56 9.47 -5.22 2.91
N TYR A 57 8.15 -5.26 3.14
CA TYR A 57 7.56 -5.33 4.48
C TYR A 57 7.55 -6.77 5.01
N ASN A 58 8.36 -7.00 6.04
CA ASN A 58 8.51 -8.32 6.67
C ASN A 58 7.17 -8.86 7.20
N GLY A 59 6.83 -10.09 6.82
CA GLY A 59 5.63 -10.79 7.28
C GLY A 59 4.34 -10.40 6.56
N GLN A 60 4.37 -9.38 5.69
CA GLN A 60 3.21 -8.94 4.90
C GLN A 60 3.36 -9.21 3.40
N PHE A 61 4.55 -9.60 2.93
CA PHE A 61 4.80 -9.97 1.55
C PHE A 61 5.49 -11.33 1.43
N SER A 62 5.09 -12.13 0.45
CA SER A 62 5.74 -13.40 0.11
C SER A 62 5.70 -13.67 -1.39
N VAL A 63 6.65 -14.48 -1.87
CA VAL A 63 6.75 -14.89 -3.27
C VAL A 63 6.85 -16.40 -3.36
N LEU A 64 6.12 -16.98 -4.31
CA LEU A 64 6.25 -18.35 -4.75
C LEU A 64 6.85 -18.36 -6.17
N GLY A 65 7.88 -19.17 -6.39
CA GLY A 65 8.57 -19.29 -7.67
C GLY A 65 9.86 -18.49 -7.77
N GLU A 66 10.52 -18.60 -8.93
CA GLU A 66 11.79 -17.93 -9.22
C GLU A 66 11.58 -16.41 -9.33
N HIS A 67 12.43 -15.64 -8.66
CA HIS A 67 12.31 -14.19 -8.57
C HIS A 67 13.65 -13.49 -8.30
N ILE A 68 13.69 -12.19 -8.61
CA ILE A 68 14.85 -11.32 -8.41
C ILE A 68 14.39 -9.98 -7.81
N ILE A 69 15.08 -9.53 -6.76
CA ILE A 69 14.85 -8.22 -6.13
C ILE A 69 15.61 -7.13 -6.91
N MET A 70 14.91 -6.09 -7.34
CA MET A 70 15.43 -5.02 -8.17
C MET A 70 15.57 -3.70 -7.39
N LYS A 71 16.82 -3.30 -7.10
CA LYS A 71 17.13 -2.10 -6.29
C LYS A 71 17.52 -0.84 -7.07
N LYS A 72 17.69 -0.93 -8.39
CA LYS A 72 18.37 0.12 -9.19
C LYS A 72 17.51 0.76 -10.29
N GLN A 73 16.22 0.45 -10.35
CA GLN A 73 15.33 1.02 -11.37
C GLN A 73 14.45 2.14 -10.80
N TYR A 74 14.34 3.24 -11.56
CA TYR A 74 13.46 4.37 -11.27
C TYR A 74 11.98 4.00 -11.47
N GLY A 75 11.09 4.71 -10.77
CA GLY A 75 9.64 4.52 -10.92
C GLY A 75 9.05 3.38 -10.09
N ARG A 76 9.80 2.87 -9.10
CA ARG A 76 9.31 1.92 -8.10
C ARG A 76 8.65 2.61 -6.92
N TYR A 77 7.79 1.90 -6.21
CA TYR A 77 7.41 2.28 -4.88
C TYR A 77 8.54 1.91 -3.90
N GLY A 78 8.79 2.76 -2.90
CA GLY A 78 9.80 2.46 -1.88
C GLY A 78 11.22 2.23 -2.41
N LYS A 79 11.88 1.19 -1.88
CA LYS A 79 13.34 0.98 -2.04
C LYS A 79 13.72 -0.04 -3.11
N ASP A 80 12.85 -0.97 -3.42
CA ASP A 80 13.02 -2.01 -4.42
C ASP A 80 11.65 -2.51 -4.89
N TYR A 81 11.64 -3.45 -5.83
CA TYR A 81 10.47 -4.24 -6.19
C TYR A 81 10.95 -5.65 -6.56
N VAL A 82 10.03 -6.60 -6.73
CA VAL A 82 10.38 -7.99 -7.10
C VAL A 82 9.91 -8.32 -8.51
N LYS A 83 10.84 -8.78 -9.36
CA LYS A 83 10.52 -9.43 -10.65
C LYS A 83 10.32 -10.91 -10.42
N ILE A 84 9.22 -11.44 -10.93
CA ILE A 84 8.81 -12.83 -10.71
C ILE A 84 8.58 -13.47 -12.08
N ASN A 85 9.07 -14.69 -12.27
CA ASN A 85 8.87 -15.42 -13.52
C ASN A 85 7.39 -15.80 -13.73
N SER A 86 7.01 -16.14 -14.97
CA SER A 86 5.61 -16.33 -15.39
C SER A 86 4.81 -17.33 -14.54
N ASN A 87 5.45 -18.39 -14.03
CA ASN A 87 4.83 -19.41 -13.19
C ASN A 87 4.77 -19.05 -11.69
N GLY A 88 5.29 -17.89 -11.30
CA GLY A 88 5.34 -17.46 -9.90
C GLY A 88 4.10 -16.70 -9.45
N GLN A 89 4.06 -16.41 -8.15
CA GLN A 89 3.01 -15.63 -7.50
C GLN A 89 3.61 -14.69 -6.46
N ALA A 90 3.04 -13.51 -6.32
CA ALA A 90 3.35 -12.58 -5.22
C ALA A 90 2.11 -12.44 -4.34
N THR A 91 2.26 -12.51 -3.02
CA THR A 91 1.13 -12.33 -2.11
C THR A 91 1.43 -11.26 -1.09
N PHE A 92 0.57 -10.25 -1.04
CA PHE A 92 0.52 -9.25 0.01
C PHE A 92 -0.57 -9.65 1.00
N SER A 93 -0.33 -9.56 2.30
CA SER A 93 -1.34 -9.88 3.30
C SER A 93 -1.23 -9.03 4.56
N THR A 94 -2.39 -8.73 5.15
CA THR A 94 -2.47 -7.98 6.41
C THR A 94 -3.75 -8.33 7.16
N ILE A 95 -3.80 -7.94 8.43
CA ILE A 95 -5.02 -7.93 9.23
C ILE A 95 -5.52 -6.49 9.27
N VAL A 96 -6.77 -6.27 8.88
CA VAL A 96 -7.35 -4.93 8.82
C VAL A 96 -7.97 -4.57 10.17
N SER A 97 -7.46 -3.53 10.84
CA SER A 97 -7.92 -3.16 12.18
C SER A 97 -9.25 -2.39 12.19
N ASN A 98 -9.51 -1.59 11.16
CA ASN A 98 -10.73 -0.78 11.08
C ASN A 98 -11.69 -1.40 10.06
N ALA A 99 -12.93 -1.67 10.45
CA ALA A 99 -13.93 -2.11 9.48
C ALA A 99 -14.26 -0.97 8.52
N GLY A 100 -14.52 -1.30 7.24
CA GLY A 100 -14.93 -0.29 6.26
C GLY A 100 -14.87 -0.76 4.82
N LYS A 101 -15.23 0.15 3.92
CA LYS A 101 -15.03 0.00 2.48
C LYS A 101 -13.70 0.61 2.08
N TYR A 102 -12.98 -0.10 1.23
CA TYR A 102 -11.66 0.29 0.76
C TYR A 102 -11.61 0.18 -0.76
N ASN A 103 -11.04 1.17 -1.41
CA ASN A 103 -10.61 1.08 -2.78
C ASN A 103 -9.21 0.44 -2.82
N LEU A 104 -9.11 -0.79 -3.33
CA LEU A 104 -7.83 -1.47 -3.48
C LEU A 104 -7.12 -0.98 -4.74
N GLN A 105 -5.85 -0.63 -4.60
CA GLN A 105 -4.97 -0.24 -5.70
C GLN A 105 -3.69 -1.07 -5.66
N VAL A 106 -3.14 -1.38 -6.84
CA VAL A 106 -1.88 -2.11 -6.99
C VAL A 106 -0.94 -1.27 -7.83
N TYR A 107 0.27 -1.04 -7.33
CA TYR A 107 1.28 -0.29 -8.03
C TYR A 107 2.06 -1.19 -8.99
N PHE A 108 2.11 -0.79 -10.25
CA PHE A 108 2.96 -1.43 -11.25
C PHE A 108 3.96 -0.40 -11.79
N PRO A 109 5.27 -0.61 -11.59
CA PRO A 109 6.27 0.23 -12.23
C PRO A 109 6.38 -0.12 -13.72
N LYS A 110 6.86 0.85 -14.49
CA LYS A 110 7.22 0.69 -15.89
C LYS A 110 8.12 -0.51 -16.04
N SER A 111 7.82 -1.40 -16.98
CA SER A 111 8.63 -2.58 -17.17
C SER A 111 8.68 -3.10 -18.60
N GLU A 112 9.91 -3.35 -19.05
CA GLU A 112 10.16 -3.97 -20.35
C GLU A 112 10.16 -5.49 -20.20
N ASN A 113 9.60 -6.20 -21.20
CA ASN A 113 9.60 -7.66 -21.31
C ASN A 113 8.84 -8.42 -20.19
N ASN A 114 7.95 -7.74 -19.47
CA ASN A 114 7.00 -8.38 -18.56
C ASN A 114 5.62 -8.48 -19.19
N SER A 115 4.79 -9.34 -18.60
CA SER A 115 3.38 -9.49 -18.94
C SER A 115 2.63 -8.19 -18.73
N LYS A 116 1.87 -7.79 -19.74
CA LYS A 116 0.84 -6.76 -19.61
C LYS A 116 -0.45 -7.30 -19.01
N ASN A 117 -0.63 -8.62 -18.99
CA ASN A 117 -1.83 -9.26 -18.46
C ASN A 117 -1.51 -9.89 -17.10
N VAL A 118 -2.10 -9.34 -16.05
CA VAL A 118 -1.89 -9.78 -14.66
C VAL A 118 -3.23 -10.20 -14.07
N LYS A 119 -3.22 -11.32 -13.34
CA LYS A 119 -4.35 -11.79 -12.55
C LYS A 119 -4.16 -11.37 -11.10
N ILE A 120 -5.22 -10.84 -10.51
CA ILE A 120 -5.25 -10.37 -9.12
C ILE A 120 -6.38 -11.09 -8.41
N ILE A 121 -6.01 -11.86 -7.38
CA ILE A 121 -6.94 -12.59 -6.51
C ILE A 121 -6.94 -11.93 -5.14
N VAL A 122 -8.10 -11.46 -4.70
CA VAL A 122 -8.31 -10.91 -3.37
C VAL A 122 -9.07 -11.93 -2.54
N LYS A 123 -8.52 -12.32 -1.39
CA LYS A 123 -9.16 -13.18 -0.42
C LYS A 123 -9.43 -12.41 0.87
N ILE A 124 -10.68 -12.41 1.32
CA ILE A 124 -11.16 -11.77 2.55
C ILE A 124 -11.94 -12.84 3.31
N GLY A 125 -11.35 -13.39 4.37
CA GLY A 125 -11.90 -14.56 5.06
C GLY A 125 -12.11 -15.75 4.10
N ASN A 126 -13.37 -16.13 3.90
CA ASN A 126 -13.76 -17.21 2.97
C ASN A 126 -14.11 -16.71 1.56
N GLN A 127 -14.22 -15.40 1.35
CA GLN A 127 -14.52 -14.83 0.05
C GLN A 127 -13.26 -14.76 -0.80
N ILE A 128 -13.38 -15.13 -2.07
CA ILE A 128 -12.32 -15.06 -3.07
C ILE A 128 -12.89 -14.33 -4.29
N ILE A 129 -12.24 -13.23 -4.67
CA ILE A 129 -12.61 -12.39 -5.81
C ILE A 129 -11.42 -12.33 -6.75
N GLU A 130 -11.65 -12.61 -8.02
CA GLU A 130 -10.60 -12.63 -9.04
C GLU A 130 -10.91 -11.61 -10.13
N LYS A 131 -9.89 -10.88 -10.56
CA LYS A 131 -9.96 -9.99 -11.72
C LYS A 131 -8.68 -10.10 -12.54
N GLN A 132 -8.82 -9.86 -13.84
CA GLN A 132 -7.70 -9.78 -14.78
C GLN A 132 -7.54 -8.31 -15.18
N PHE A 133 -6.29 -7.86 -15.28
CA PHE A 133 -5.94 -6.48 -15.64
C PHE A 133 -4.97 -6.50 -16.81
N GLU A 134 -5.22 -5.62 -17.78
CA GLU A 134 -4.22 -5.20 -18.74
C GLU A 134 -3.54 -3.93 -18.19
N ILE A 135 -2.22 -3.99 -17.97
CA ILE A 135 -1.42 -2.88 -17.47
C ILE A 135 -0.64 -2.23 -18.61
N ASP A 136 -0.53 -0.90 -18.57
CA ASP A 136 0.42 -0.17 -19.40
C ASP A 136 1.83 -0.33 -18.84
N ALA A 137 2.63 -1.11 -19.57
CA ALA A 137 4.01 -1.38 -19.25
C ALA A 137 4.95 -0.16 -19.40
N ASN A 138 4.46 0.99 -19.90
CA ASN A 138 5.26 2.19 -20.15
C ASN A 138 5.19 3.24 -19.02
N GLU A 139 4.26 3.09 -18.09
CA GLU A 139 4.01 4.05 -17.02
C GLU A 139 4.28 3.42 -15.65
N ASN A 140 4.47 4.28 -14.63
CA ASN A 140 4.53 3.82 -13.25
C ASN A 140 3.28 4.35 -12.54
N ASP A 141 2.31 3.49 -12.29
CA ASP A 141 1.00 3.95 -11.81
C ASP A 141 0.31 2.97 -10.87
N TRP A 142 -0.66 3.51 -10.13
CA TRP A 142 -1.59 2.79 -9.29
C TRP A 142 -2.80 2.34 -10.11
N TYR A 143 -2.94 1.02 -10.26
CA TYR A 143 -4.08 0.42 -10.94
C TYR A 143 -5.19 0.14 -9.94
N ASN A 144 -6.35 0.74 -10.18
CA ASN A 144 -7.53 0.58 -9.34
C ASN A 144 -8.14 -0.82 -9.54
N TYR A 145 -8.06 -1.67 -8.52
CA TYR A 145 -8.71 -2.98 -8.49
C TYR A 145 -10.23 -2.85 -8.30
N GLY A 146 -10.64 -1.86 -7.51
CA GLY A 146 -12.02 -1.55 -7.16
C GLY A 146 -12.29 -1.65 -5.67
N GLU A 147 -13.56 -1.41 -5.33
CA GLU A 147 -14.04 -1.39 -3.96
C GLU A 147 -14.16 -2.80 -3.38
N ILE A 148 -13.76 -2.93 -2.11
CA ILE A 148 -13.92 -4.13 -1.29
C ILE A 148 -14.34 -3.72 0.12
N GLU A 149 -15.17 -4.54 0.74
CA GLU A 149 -15.61 -4.34 2.12
C GLU A 149 -14.87 -5.31 3.03
N ILE A 150 -14.28 -4.79 4.12
CA ILE A 150 -13.43 -5.57 5.02
C ILE A 150 -13.89 -5.34 6.46
N ALA A 151 -14.10 -6.43 7.20
CA ALA A 151 -14.43 -6.37 8.61
C ALA A 151 -13.19 -6.11 9.47
N SER A 152 -13.39 -5.55 10.67
CA SER A 152 -12.32 -5.37 11.64
C SER A 152 -11.80 -6.74 12.12
N GLY A 153 -10.47 -6.88 12.20
CA GLY A 153 -9.79 -8.12 12.56
C GLY A 153 -9.70 -9.15 11.42
N GLU A 154 -10.25 -8.85 10.25
CA GLU A 154 -10.25 -9.77 9.12
C GLU A 154 -8.87 -9.82 8.45
N LYS A 155 -8.46 -11.02 8.04
CA LYS A 155 -7.24 -11.19 7.24
C LYS A 155 -7.59 -11.02 5.77
N VAL A 156 -6.91 -10.09 5.12
CA VAL A 156 -6.96 -9.90 3.67
C VAL A 156 -5.65 -10.35 3.03
N SER A 157 -5.74 -11.01 1.88
CA SER A 157 -4.58 -11.29 1.03
C SER A 157 -4.87 -10.94 -0.42
N VAL A 158 -3.91 -10.31 -1.08
CA VAL A 158 -3.92 -9.95 -2.50
C VAL A 158 -2.80 -10.72 -3.18
N THR A 159 -3.15 -11.63 -4.07
CA THR A 159 -2.21 -12.46 -4.82
C THR A 159 -2.16 -12.02 -6.27
N LEU A 160 -0.96 -11.75 -6.77
CA LEU A 160 -0.65 -11.37 -8.15
C LEU A 160 0.00 -12.55 -8.88
N SER A 161 -0.40 -12.78 -10.14
CA SER A 161 0.25 -13.74 -11.04
C SER A 161 0.19 -13.29 -12.50
N SER A 162 1.13 -13.76 -13.32
CA SER A 162 1.07 -13.53 -14.78
C SER A 162 -0.03 -14.35 -15.45
N LEU A 163 -0.62 -13.82 -16.51
CA LEU A 163 -1.50 -14.53 -17.45
C LEU A 163 -0.83 -14.81 -18.80
N SER A 164 0.48 -14.59 -18.91
CA SER A 164 1.28 -14.89 -20.11
C SER A 164 2.55 -15.64 -19.76
N ASP A 165 3.29 -16.06 -20.78
CA ASP A 165 4.59 -16.72 -20.60
C ASP A 165 5.71 -15.76 -20.14
N ALA A 166 5.43 -14.45 -20.09
CA ALA A 166 6.32 -13.45 -19.53
C ALA A 166 6.13 -13.29 -18.00
N GLY A 167 7.19 -12.88 -17.31
CA GLY A 167 7.16 -12.57 -15.88
C GLY A 167 6.34 -11.33 -15.54
N PHE A 168 6.26 -10.97 -14.26
CA PHE A 168 5.55 -9.77 -13.79
C PHE A 168 6.30 -9.13 -12.62
N ILE A 169 5.85 -7.94 -12.21
CA ILE A 169 6.41 -7.21 -11.06
C ILE A 169 5.41 -7.19 -9.93
N ALA A 170 5.91 -7.34 -8.71
CA ALA A 170 5.23 -7.00 -7.48
C ALA A 170 6.02 -5.92 -6.74
N ASP A 171 5.35 -4.81 -6.42
CA ASP A 171 5.97 -3.63 -5.81
C ASP A 171 5.18 -3.24 -4.55
N ALA A 172 4.00 -2.63 -4.70
CA ALA A 172 3.16 -2.25 -3.57
C ALA A 172 1.67 -2.40 -3.82
N ILE A 173 0.90 -2.51 -2.74
CA ILE A 173 -0.56 -2.39 -2.74
C ILE A 173 -1.02 -1.34 -1.73
N LEU A 174 -2.17 -0.72 -1.99
CA LEU A 174 -2.75 0.34 -1.17
C LEU A 174 -4.25 0.11 -1.01
N PHE A 175 -4.73 0.07 0.22
CA PHE A 175 -6.16 0.12 0.54
C PHE A 175 -6.50 1.56 0.96
N VAL A 176 -7.25 2.26 0.11
CA VAL A 176 -7.70 3.64 0.38
C VAL A 176 -9.11 3.60 0.95
N PRO A 177 -9.36 4.05 2.19
CA PRO A 177 -10.70 4.08 2.76
C PRO A 177 -11.66 4.94 1.96
N ILE A 178 -12.90 4.47 1.80
CA ILE A 178 -13.99 5.20 1.17
C ILE A 178 -14.85 5.82 2.28
N LYS A 179 -15.20 7.10 2.12
CA LYS A 179 -16.07 7.83 3.07
C LYS A 179 -17.54 7.44 2.91
#